data_AF-A0A958UQJ4-F1
#
_entry.id   AF-A0A958UQJ4-F1
#
_cell.length_a   1.000
_cell.length_b   1.000
_cell.length_c   1.000
_cell.angle_alpha   90.00
_cell.angle_beta   90.00
_cell.angle_gamma   90.00
#
_symmetry.space_group_name_H-M   'P 1'
#
loop_
_entity.id
_entity.type
_entity.pdbx_description
1 polymer ?
#
loop_
_entity_poly.entity_id
_entity_poly.type
_entity_poly.pdbx_seq_one_letter_code
_entity_poly.pdbx_strand_id
1 'polypeptide(L)' 'MIYSFKGHIPVIHESSFVHPLAAVTGNVIIGKNCYIGPG' A
#
# COMPACT_ATOMS: atom_id res chain seq x y z
N MET A 1 -0.70 -7.50 -1.49
CA MET A 1 0.68 -7.81 -1.03
C MET A 1 1.44 -6.51 -0.79
N ILE A 2 2.17 -6.41 0.32
CA ILE A 2 2.93 -5.22 0.70
C ILE A 2 4.41 -5.60 0.81
N TYR A 3 5.30 -4.88 0.12
CA TYR A 3 6.71 -5.23 0.01
C TYR A 3 7.64 -4.07 0.38
N SER A 4 8.69 -4.39 1.13
CA SER A 4 9.80 -3.46 1.33
C SER A 4 10.75 -3.45 0.14
N PHE A 5 11.26 -2.28 -0.25
CA PHE A 5 12.29 -2.15 -1.28
C PHE A 5 13.29 -1.06 -0.93
N LYS A 6 14.60 -1.34 -1.06
CA LYS A 6 15.69 -0.41 -0.72
C LYS A 6 15.56 0.24 0.66
N GLY A 7 15.12 -0.53 1.67
CA GLY A 7 14.92 -0.02 3.04
C GLY A 7 13.63 0.77 3.25
N HIS A 8 12.80 0.94 2.22
CA HIS A 8 11.50 1.60 2.34
C HIS A 8 10.38 0.59 2.53
N ILE A 9 9.53 0.83 3.54
CA ILE A 9 8.32 0.08 3.83
C ILE A 9 7.13 0.99 3.52
N PRO A 10 6.14 0.56 2.73
CA PRO A 10 4.94 1.35 2.49
C PRO A 10 4.21 1.73 3.78
N VAL A 11 3.76 2.98 3.88
CA VAL A 11 2.97 3.50 4.99
C VAL A 11 1.52 3.67 4.54
N ILE A 12 0.60 2.98 5.20
CA ILE A 12 -0.81 2.92 4.79
C ILE A 12 -1.66 3.41 5.96
N HIS A 13 -2.48 4.43 5.72
CA HIS A 13 -3.46 4.86 6.72
C HIS A 13 -4.51 3.77 6.94
N GLU A 14 -4.86 3.50 8.20
CA GLU A 14 -5.76 2.42 8.62
C GLU A 14 -7.17 2.47 8.01
N SER A 15 -7.64 3.66 7.64
CA SER A 15 -8.94 3.85 6.98
C SER A 15 -8.98 3.38 5.52
N SER A 16 -7.85 2.99 4.95
CA SER A 16 -7.70 2.70 3.53
C SER A 16 -7.74 1.21 3.27
N PHE A 17 -8.30 0.83 2.12
CA PHE A 17 -8.43 -0.57 1.73
C PHE A 17 -7.44 -0.91 0.60
N VAL A 18 -6.68 -1.98 0.80
CA VAL A 18 -5.81 -2.57 -0.23
C VAL A 18 -6.35 -3.93 -0.61
N HIS A 19 -6.78 -4.08 -1.86
CA HIS A 19 -7.29 -5.34 -2.36
C HIS A 19 -6.23 -6.45 -2.23
N PRO A 20 -6.57 -7.70 -1.86
CA PRO A 20 -5.60 -8.77 -1.66
C PRO A 20 -4.68 -9.04 -2.87
N LEU A 21 -5.22 -8.87 -4.08
CA LEU A 21 -4.50 -9.01 -5.36
C LEU A 21 -3.64 -7.81 -5.75
N ALA A 22 -3.69 -6.69 -5.01
CA ALA A 22 -2.87 -5.52 -5.32
C ALA A 22 -1.42 -5.69 -4.85
N ALA A 23 -0.45 -5.04 -5.50
CA ALA A 23 0.93 -4.96 -5.01
C ALA A 23 1.33 -3.52 -4.64
N VAL A 24 1.87 -3.30 -3.43
CA VAL A 24 2.42 -2.01 -2.98
C VAL A 24 3.87 -2.20 -2.54
N THR A 25 4.80 -1.49 -3.18
CA THR A 25 6.24 -1.76 -3.03
C THR A 25 7.07 -0.49 -2.82
N GLY A 26 7.93 -0.48 -1.80
CA GLY A 26 8.95 0.56 -1.60
C GLY A 26 8.44 1.85 -0.93
N ASN A 27 8.91 3.00 -1.43
CA ASN A 27 8.63 4.32 -0.83
C ASN A 27 7.25 4.84 -1.26
N VAL A 28 6.20 4.28 -0.65
CA VAL A 28 4.80 4.62 -0.94
C VAL A 28 4.09 5.08 0.33
N ILE A 29 3.29 6.14 0.21
CA ILE A 29 2.42 6.65 1.28
C ILE A 29 0.99 6.64 0.76
N ILE A 30 0.11 5.89 1.44
CA ILE A 30 -1.33 5.85 1.16
C ILE A 30 -2.05 6.63 2.27
N GLY A 31 -2.73 7.72 1.87
CA GLY A 31 -3.48 8.61 2.75
C GLY A 31 -4.80 8.02 3.26
N LYS A 32 -5.63 8.86 3.87
CA LYS A 32 -6.94 8.45 4.43
C LYS A 32 -7.95 8.15 3.31
N ASN A 33 -8.89 7.24 3.59
CA ASN A 33 -10.03 6.88 2.75
C ASN A 33 -9.67 6.55 1.29
N CYS A 34 -8.52 5.91 1.05
CA CYS A 34 -8.11 5.46 -0.27
C CYS A 34 -8.56 4.03 -0.55
N TYR A 35 -8.82 3.73 -1.82
CA TYR A 35 -9.09 2.38 -2.32
C TYR A 35 -8.01 2.00 -3.34
N ILE A 36 -7.33 0.87 -3.10
CA ILE A 36 -6.38 0.27 -4.04
C ILE A 36 -7.02 -1.01 -4.56
N GLY A 37 -7.47 -0.97 -5.82
CA GLY A 37 -8.11 -2.09 -6.50
C GLY A 37 -7.16 -3.21 -6.91
N PRO A 38 -7.68 -4.32 -7.45
CA PRO A 38 -6.86 -5.44 -7.94
C PRO A 38 -5.95 -4.97 -9.09
N GLY A 39 -4.66 -5.36 -9.06
CA GLY A 39 -3.66 -4.99 -10.05
C GLY A 39 -2.22 -5.24 -9.59
#